data_AF-A0AAV1QI68-F1
#
_entry.id   AF-A0AAV1QI68-F1
#
_cell.length_a   1.000
_cell.length_b   1.000
_cell.length_c   1.000
_cell.angle_alpha   90.00
_cell.angle_beta   90.00
_cell.angle_gamma   90.00
#
_symmetry.space_group_name_H-M   'P 1'
#
loop_
_entity.id
_entity.type
_entity.pdbx_description
1 polymer ?
#
loop_
_entity_poly.entity_id
_entity_poly.type
_entity_poly.pdbx_seq_one_letter_code
_entity_poly.pdbx_strand_id
1 'polypeptide(L)'
;MAVIPETTTTGPTTLTYDVISLLTSWSSSDARSVPADEKLKSVRTQFIERVTDSNLNTLLGKLLEQGIINDGEREFAGNLNRAKKAEALIDMVRKKGAEASSALITALCEVDPFLSKLLNLQ
;
A
#
# COMPACT_ATOMS: atom_id res chain seq x y z
N MET A 1 70.10 32.27 16.77
CA MET A 1 69.42 31.08 16.20
C MET A 1 68.13 30.92 17.01
N ALA A 2 66.91 30.90 16.49
CA ALA A 2 66.38 30.90 15.14
C ALA A 2 64.99 31.58 15.13
N VAL A 3 64.63 32.05 13.94
CA VAL A 3 63.36 32.62 13.48
C VAL A 3 62.15 31.68 13.63
N ILE A 4 60.99 32.21 14.01
CA ILE A 4 59.71 32.07 13.26
C ILE A 4 58.69 33.18 13.65
N PRO A 5 57.84 33.63 12.69
CA PRO A 5 57.15 34.93 12.70
C PRO A 5 55.67 34.91 13.16
N GLU A 6 55.10 36.12 13.29
CA GLU A 6 53.69 36.44 13.54
C GLU A 6 52.73 35.88 12.47
N THR A 7 51.52 35.49 12.88
CA THR A 7 50.34 35.49 11.99
C THR A 7 49.09 35.96 12.74
N THR A 8 48.67 37.19 12.45
CA THR A 8 47.27 37.63 12.59
C THR A 8 46.40 36.76 11.68
N THR A 9 45.32 36.18 12.18
CA THR A 9 44.25 35.63 11.33
C THR A 9 42.87 35.97 11.87
N THR A 10 42.17 36.67 10.99
CA THR A 10 40.81 37.18 11.09
C THR A 10 39.78 36.07 10.83
N GLY A 11 38.81 35.95 11.75
CA GLY A 11 37.46 35.44 11.53
C GLY A 11 37.23 33.91 11.64
N PRO A 12 35.98 33.43 11.50
CA PRO A 12 34.69 34.10 11.65
C PRO A 12 33.73 33.41 12.64
N THR A 13 32.69 34.16 13.00
CA THR A 13 31.37 33.78 13.53
C THR A 13 31.04 32.29 13.56
N THR A 14 30.66 31.85 14.77
CA THR A 14 29.77 30.73 15.10
C THR A 14 28.79 30.43 13.98
N LEU A 15 29.17 29.50 13.11
CA LEU A 15 28.23 28.76 12.32
C LEU A 15 28.00 27.45 13.09
N THR A 16 27.08 27.52 14.06
CA THR A 16 26.29 26.35 14.42
C THR A 16 25.42 26.06 13.21
N TYR A 17 26.00 25.38 12.22
CA TYR A 17 25.26 24.81 11.13
C TYR A 17 24.28 23.82 11.77
N ASP A 18 23.04 24.25 11.77
CA ASP A 18 21.90 23.59 12.36
C ASP A 18 21.77 22.19 11.75
N VAL A 19 22.31 21.19 12.43
CA VAL A 19 22.15 19.77 12.08
C VAL A 19 20.66 19.42 11.92
N ILE A 20 19.79 20.17 12.59
CA ILE A 20 18.34 20.05 12.55
C ILE A 20 17.78 20.37 11.14
N SER A 21 18.37 21.33 10.43
CA SER A 21 17.97 21.72 9.06
C SER A 21 18.34 20.68 8.00
N LEU A 22 19.43 19.92 8.16
CA LEU A 22 19.80 18.85 7.22
C LEU A 22 18.98 17.57 7.43
N LEU A 23 18.57 17.27 8.66
CA LEU A 23 17.66 16.16 8.96
C LEU A 23 16.26 16.40 8.40
N THR A 24 15.83 17.66 8.35
CA THR A 24 14.56 18.06 7.73
C THR A 24 14.59 17.94 6.20
N SER A 25 15.77 17.95 5.57
CA SER A 25 15.93 17.77 4.12
C SER A 25 16.07 16.29 3.69
N TRP A 26 16.65 15.41 4.53
CA TRP A 26 16.75 13.97 4.24
C TRP A 26 15.53 13.15 4.72
N SER A 27 14.57 13.76 5.42
CA SER A 27 13.29 13.11 5.73
C SER A 27 12.24 13.33 4.63
N SER A 28 12.66 13.21 3.35
CA SER A 28 11.75 12.74 2.30
C SER A 28 11.89 11.22 2.18
N SER A 29 11.95 10.54 3.32
CA SER A 29 11.40 9.20 3.37
C SER A 29 9.90 9.41 3.30
N ASP A 30 9.39 9.47 2.08
CA ASP A 30 8.03 9.07 1.81
C ASP A 30 7.82 7.77 2.62
N ALA A 31 7.20 7.89 3.79
CA ALA A 31 6.28 6.88 4.25
C ALA A 31 5.09 6.89 3.26
N ARG A 32 5.38 6.67 1.97
CA ARG A 32 4.43 6.24 0.95
C ARG A 32 4.03 4.88 1.45
N SER A 33 3.07 4.87 2.35
CA SER A 33 2.23 3.72 2.58
C SER A 33 1.82 3.28 1.20
N VAL A 34 2.36 2.15 0.74
CA VAL A 34 2.08 1.63 -0.61
C VAL A 34 0.56 1.61 -0.72
N PRO A 35 -0.02 2.35 -1.69
CA PRO A 35 -1.46 2.50 -1.74
C PRO A 35 -2.07 1.12 -1.94
N ALA A 36 -3.24 0.89 -1.32
CA ALA A 36 -3.83 -0.43 -1.21
C ALA A 36 -4.03 -1.11 -2.58
N ASP A 37 -4.26 -0.31 -3.63
CA ASP A 37 -4.40 -0.80 -5.00
C ASP A 37 -3.10 -1.40 -5.57
N GLU A 38 -1.93 -0.83 -5.27
CA GLU A 38 -0.65 -1.38 -5.72
C GLU A 38 -0.26 -2.63 -4.90
N LYS A 39 -0.65 -2.69 -3.62
CA LYS A 39 -0.53 -3.92 -2.81
C LYS A 39 -1.36 -5.05 -3.42
N LEU A 40 -2.65 -4.81 -3.69
CA LEU A 40 -3.54 -5.79 -4.31
C LEU A 40 -3.03 -6.26 -5.68
N LYS A 41 -2.52 -5.34 -6.49
CA LYS A 41 -1.92 -5.68 -7.79
C LYS A 41 -0.72 -6.60 -7.65
N SER A 42 0.13 -6.37 -6.66
CA SER A 42 1.33 -7.18 -6.41
C SER A 42 0.98 -8.59 -5.95
N VAL A 43 -0.07 -8.74 -5.14
CA VAL A 43 -0.52 -10.05 -4.65
C VAL A 43 -1.54 -10.73 -5.55
N ARG A 44 -1.95 -10.09 -6.66
CA ARG A 44 -3.04 -10.53 -7.55
C ARG A 44 -2.93 -11.99 -7.93
N THR A 45 -1.75 -12.42 -8.39
CA THR A 45 -1.50 -13.81 -8.81
C THR A 45 -1.71 -14.79 -7.65
N GLN A 46 -1.08 -14.53 -6.50
CA GLN A 46 -1.21 -15.40 -5.34
C GLN A 46 -2.64 -15.43 -4.77
N PHE A 47 -3.32 -14.28 -4.80
CA PHE A 47 -4.73 -14.21 -4.41
C PHE A 47 -5.59 -15.10 -5.31
N ILE A 48 -5.46 -14.97 -6.64
CA ILE A 48 -6.21 -15.79 -7.61
C ILE A 48 -5.92 -17.28 -7.42
N GLU A 49 -4.68 -17.68 -7.14
CA GLU A 49 -4.33 -19.09 -6.96
C GLU A 49 -4.91 -19.69 -5.68
N ARG A 50 -4.90 -18.92 -4.57
CA ARG A 50 -5.17 -19.42 -3.22
C ARG A 50 -6.60 -19.18 -2.73
N VAL A 51 -7.30 -18.17 -3.26
CA VAL A 51 -8.64 -17.81 -2.80
C VAL A 51 -9.67 -18.88 -3.16
N THR A 52 -10.52 -19.25 -2.20
CA THR A 52 -11.62 -20.20 -2.44
C THR A 52 -12.83 -19.49 -3.04
N ASP A 53 -13.70 -20.23 -3.75
CA ASP A 53 -14.93 -19.63 -4.30
C ASP A 53 -15.84 -19.08 -3.19
N SER A 54 -15.92 -19.77 -2.05
CA SER A 54 -16.65 -19.31 -0.86
C SER A 54 -16.14 -17.95 -0.35
N ASN A 55 -14.82 -17.78 -0.26
CA ASN A 55 -14.23 -16.50 0.16
C ASN A 55 -14.54 -15.41 -0.87
N LEU A 56 -14.45 -15.70 -2.17
CA LEU A 56 -14.80 -14.74 -3.24
C LEU A 56 -16.26 -14.29 -3.15
N ASN A 57 -17.20 -15.21 -2.98
CA ASN A 57 -18.63 -14.88 -2.88
C ASN A 57 -18.92 -14.03 -1.62
N THR A 58 -18.23 -14.33 -0.51
CA THR A 58 -18.35 -13.55 0.72
C THR A 58 -17.77 -12.14 0.55
N LEU A 59 -16.62 -12.01 -0.11
CA LEU A 59 -16.01 -10.71 -0.42
C LEU A 59 -16.90 -9.89 -1.35
N LEU A 60 -17.45 -10.50 -2.41
CA LEU A 60 -18.42 -9.84 -3.30
C LEU A 60 -19.65 -9.34 -2.54
N GLY A 61 -20.16 -10.14 -1.59
CA GLY A 61 -21.25 -9.72 -0.70
C GLY A 61 -20.90 -8.47 0.10
N LYS A 62 -19.78 -8.50 0.81
CA LYS A 62 -19.30 -7.36 1.61
C LYS A 62 -19.07 -6.10 0.76
N LEU A 63 -18.48 -6.25 -0.43
CA LEU A 63 -18.26 -5.13 -1.33
C LEU A 63 -19.56 -4.55 -1.89
N LEU A 64 -20.59 -5.38 -2.10
CA LEU A 64 -21.92 -4.90 -2.48
C LEU A 64 -22.57 -4.14 -1.32
N GLU A 65 -22.51 -4.67 -0.09
CA GLU A 65 -23.02 -4.00 1.10
C GLU A 65 -22.36 -2.64 1.35
N GLN A 66 -21.07 -2.52 1.04
CA GLN A 66 -20.32 -1.26 1.11
C GLN A 66 -20.56 -0.32 -0.08
N GLY A 67 -21.35 -0.70 -1.09
CA GLY A 67 -21.57 0.10 -2.30
C GLY A 67 -20.29 0.30 -3.13
N ILE A 68 -19.35 -0.65 -3.06
CA ILE A 68 -18.14 -0.66 -3.86
C ILE A 68 -18.42 -1.24 -5.25
N ILE A 69 -19.22 -2.29 -5.31
CA ILE A 69 -19.70 -2.89 -6.56
C ILE A 69 -21.23 -2.80 -6.60
N ASN A 70 -21.80 -2.80 -7.80
CA ASN A 70 -23.25 -2.86 -8.00
C ASN A 70 -23.74 -4.31 -8.22
N ASP A 71 -25.06 -4.53 -8.15
CA ASP A 71 -25.67 -5.86 -8.37
C ASP A 71 -25.29 -6.48 -9.73
N GLY A 72 -25.23 -5.67 -10.79
CA GLY A 72 -24.82 -6.15 -12.11
C GLY A 72 -23.36 -6.64 -12.16
N GLU A 73 -22.45 -5.98 -11.43
CA GLU A 73 -21.05 -6.41 -11.33
C GLU A 73 -20.91 -7.68 -10.49
N ARG A 74 -21.71 -7.80 -9.43
CA ARG A 74 -21.79 -9.03 -8.62
C ARG A 74 -22.31 -10.20 -9.41
N GLU A 75 -23.39 -10.02 -10.19
CA GLU A 75 -23.95 -11.06 -11.05
C GLU A 75 -22.96 -11.48 -12.13
N PHE A 76 -22.31 -10.49 -12.78
CA PHE A 76 -21.26 -10.76 -13.76
C PHE A 76 -20.12 -11.59 -13.15
N ALA A 77 -19.62 -11.22 -11.96
CA ALA A 77 -18.59 -11.99 -11.27
C ALA A 77 -19.08 -13.40 -10.86
N GLY A 78 -20.36 -13.54 -10.51
CA GLY A 78 -21.00 -14.80 -10.15
C GLY A 78 -20.99 -15.84 -11.28
N ASN A 79 -21.09 -15.40 -12.54
CA ASN A 79 -21.06 -16.27 -13.72
C ASN A 79 -19.64 -16.67 -14.16
N LEU A 80 -18.60 -16.12 -13.54
CA LEU A 80 -17.21 -16.45 -13.86
C LEU A 80 -16.69 -17.64 -13.05
N ASN A 81 -15.71 -18.34 -13.61
CA ASN A 81 -14.95 -19.34 -12.85
C ASN A 81 -14.15 -18.68 -11.70
N ARG A 82 -13.74 -19.46 -10.70
CA ARG A 82 -13.00 -18.98 -9.51
C ARG A 82 -11.85 -18.03 -9.85
N ALA A 83 -11.01 -18.38 -10.83
CA ALA A 83 -9.83 -17.59 -11.17
C ALA A 83 -10.20 -16.26 -11.83
N LYS A 84 -11.13 -16.28 -12.78
CA LYS A 84 -11.65 -15.10 -13.48
C LYS A 84 -12.46 -14.20 -12.55
N LYS A 85 -13.22 -14.79 -11.62
CA LYS A 85 -13.94 -14.09 -10.56
C LYS A 85 -12.98 -13.33 -9.64
N ALA A 86 -11.91 -13.99 -9.19
CA ALA A 86 -10.86 -13.36 -8.38
C ALA A 86 -10.14 -12.21 -9.11
N GLU A 87 -9.81 -12.42 -10.38
CA GLU A 87 -9.24 -11.38 -11.25
C GLU A 87 -10.19 -10.18 -11.37
N ALA A 88 -11.46 -10.44 -11.71
CA ALA A 88 -12.46 -9.41 -11.89
C ALA A 88 -12.73 -8.63 -10.59
N LEU A 89 -12.77 -9.30 -9.43
CA LEU A 89 -12.91 -8.66 -8.12
C LEU A 89 -11.77 -7.66 -7.84
N ILE A 90 -10.51 -8.08 -8.04
CA ILE A 90 -9.37 -7.18 -7.85
C ILE A 90 -9.42 -6.02 -8.85
N ASP A 91 -9.72 -6.28 -10.12
CA ASP A 91 -9.79 -5.26 -11.16
C ASP A 91 -10.92 -4.25 -10.93
N MET A 92 -12.11 -4.70 -10.50
CA MET A 92 -13.24 -3.82 -10.14
C MET A 92 -12.88 -2.89 -8.99
N VAL A 93 -12.38 -3.47 -7.89
CA VAL A 93 -12.02 -2.71 -6.69
C VAL A 93 -10.88 -1.73 -6.97
N ARG A 94 -9.87 -2.16 -7.72
CA ARG A 94 -8.73 -1.32 -8.12
C ARG A 94 -9.16 -0.15 -9.00
N LYS A 95 -10.12 -0.36 -9.92
CA LYS A 95 -10.68 0.72 -10.76
C LYS A 95 -11.42 1.77 -9.96
N LYS A 96 -12.01 1.41 -8.82
CA LYS A 96 -12.72 2.36 -7.93
C LYS A 96 -11.77 3.20 -7.08
N GLY A 97 -10.55 2.70 -6.84
CA GLY A 97 -9.46 3.46 -6.22
C GLY A 97 -8.90 2.83 -4.95
N ALA A 98 -8.02 3.57 -4.29
CA ALA A 98 -7.29 3.10 -3.12
C ALA A 98 -8.21 2.84 -1.91
N GLU A 99 -9.28 3.61 -1.73
CA GLU A 99 -10.24 3.43 -0.63
C GLU A 99 -10.98 2.08 -0.75
N ALA A 100 -11.50 1.78 -1.95
CA ALA A 100 -12.12 0.50 -2.25
C ALA A 100 -11.14 -0.66 -2.09
N SER A 101 -9.90 -0.47 -2.55
CA SER A 101 -8.82 -1.45 -2.39
C SER A 101 -8.52 -1.74 -0.92
N SER A 102 -8.52 -0.72 -0.06
CA SER A 102 -8.35 -0.88 1.39
C SER A 102 -9.53 -1.62 2.01
N ALA A 103 -10.76 -1.35 1.54
CA ALA A 103 -11.95 -2.03 2.02
C ALA A 103 -11.92 -3.53 1.66
N LEU A 104 -11.46 -3.88 0.45
CA LEU A 104 -11.26 -5.28 0.07
C LEU A 104 -10.20 -5.98 0.93
N ILE A 105 -9.06 -5.33 1.20
CA ILE A 105 -8.02 -5.89 2.09
C ILE A 105 -8.59 -6.13 3.49
N THR A 106 -9.37 -5.18 4.01
CA THR A 106 -10.04 -5.29 5.31
C THR A 106 -11.01 -6.46 5.32
N ALA A 107 -11.90 -6.53 4.33
CA ALA A 107 -12.86 -7.62 4.19
C ALA A 107 -12.16 -8.99 4.06
N LEU A 108 -11.04 -9.06 3.35
CA LEU A 108 -10.22 -10.27 3.25
C LEU A 108 -9.62 -10.67 4.59
N CYS A 109 -9.11 -9.71 5.37
CA CYS A 109 -8.59 -9.99 6.71
C CYS A 109 -9.67 -10.53 7.65
N GLU A 110 -10.92 -10.09 7.50
CA GLU A 110 -12.04 -10.60 8.30
C GLU A 110 -12.53 -11.98 7.85
N VAL A 111 -12.57 -12.22 6.53
CA VAL A 111 -13.04 -13.48 5.96
C VAL A 111 -11.98 -14.58 6.09
N ASP A 112 -10.72 -14.24 5.83
CA ASP A 112 -9.59 -15.17 5.86
C ASP A 112 -8.30 -14.47 6.34
N PRO A 113 -8.11 -14.39 7.67
CA PRO A 113 -6.92 -13.77 8.27
C PRO A 113 -5.63 -14.54 7.98
N PHE A 114 -5.72 -15.81 7.57
CA PHE A 114 -4.54 -16.60 7.19
C PHE A 114 -4.07 -16.22 5.79
N LEU A 115 -5.00 -16.08 4.85
CA LEU A 115 -4.72 -15.66 3.49
C LEU A 115 -4.21 -14.20 3.46
N SER A 116 -4.79 -13.29 4.25
CA SER A 116 -4.28 -11.90 4.35
C SER A 116 -2.83 -11.85 4.84
N LYS A 117 -2.47 -12.66 5.85
CA LYS A 117 -1.09 -12.80 6.33
C LYS A 117 -0.16 -13.40 5.29
N LEU A 118 -0.62 -14.45 4.60
CA LEU A 118 0.16 -15.12 3.57
C LEU A 118 0.48 -14.20 2.38
N LEU A 119 -0.47 -13.32 2.05
CA LEU A 119 -0.30 -12.30 1.02
C LEU A 119 0.39 -11.02 1.56
N ASN A 120 0.75 -10.99 2.84
CA ASN A 120 1.41 -9.87 3.51
C ASN A 120 0.66 -8.54 3.35
N LEU A 121 -0.67 -8.60 3.48
CA LEU A 121 -1.60 -7.47 3.32
C LEU A 121 -1.91 -6.73 4.63
N GLN A 122 -1.52 -7.31 5.78
CA GLN A 122 -1.69 -6.75 7.12
C GLN A 122 -0.43 -6.05 7.63
#